data_AF-A0A383CSN9-F1
#
_entry.id   AF-A0A383CSN9-F1
#
_cell.length_a   1.000
_cell.length_b   1.000
_cell.length_c   1.000
_cell.angle_alpha   90.00
_cell.angle_beta   90.00
_cell.angle_gamma   90.00
#
_symmetry.space_group_name_H-M   'P 1'
#
loop_
_entity.id
_entity.type
_entity.pdbx_description
1 polymer ?
#
loop_
_entity_poly.entity_id
_entity_poly.type
_entity_poly.pdbx_seq_one_letter_code
_entity_poly.pdbx_strand_id
1 'polypeptide(L)'
;VCVILLGHKLKNFFEIFNALYFYFITLLAVNLYLIIVEKIKRIYLVIHRRQLLAALFSISYLIASGGKITGRITSMETEEPLPGVNVFVEEVSLGAATDVNGEYVILNVSPGSYTLRAEYIGYATYRVESLQVNTDMTTRQDFILTQEAIKGKVVTVV
;
A
#
# COMPACT_ATOMS: atom_id res chain seq x y z
N VAL A 1 10.06 -46.26 -77.73
CA VAL A 1 8.97 -46.25 -76.71
C VAL A 1 9.50 -46.42 -75.29
N CYS A 2 10.31 -47.44 -74.98
CA CYS A 2 10.81 -47.70 -73.61
C CYS A 2 11.66 -46.55 -72.99
N VAL A 3 12.57 -45.92 -73.75
CA VAL A 3 13.43 -44.81 -73.28
C VAL A 3 12.64 -43.53 -72.96
N ILE A 4 11.60 -43.23 -73.75
CA ILE A 4 10.73 -42.05 -73.56
C ILE A 4 9.87 -42.21 -72.30
N LEU A 5 9.35 -43.42 -72.05
CA LEU A 5 8.58 -43.74 -70.84
C LEU A 5 9.45 -43.65 -69.56
N LEU A 6 10.73 -44.02 -69.65
CA LEU A 6 11.70 -43.91 -68.55
C LEU A 6 12.04 -42.45 -68.23
N GLY A 7 12.26 -41.61 -69.24
CA GLY A 7 12.49 -40.16 -69.07
C GLY A 7 11.28 -39.44 -68.45
N HIS A 8 10.06 -39.81 -68.84
CA HIS A 8 8.83 -39.25 -68.26
C HIS A 8 8.63 -39.67 -66.79
N LYS A 9 8.96 -40.92 -66.43
CA LYS A 9 8.96 -41.37 -65.03
C LYS A 9 9.99 -40.65 -64.17
N LEU A 10 11.19 -40.40 -64.70
CA LEU A 10 12.26 -39.66 -64.00
C LEU A 10 11.91 -38.18 -63.77
N LYS A 11 11.28 -37.52 -64.75
CA LYS A 11 10.82 -36.13 -64.60
C LYS A 11 9.72 -36.01 -63.54
N ASN A 12 8.72 -36.89 -63.57
CA ASN A 12 7.67 -36.94 -62.55
C ASN A 12 8.24 -37.21 -61.15
N PHE A 13 9.25 -38.08 -61.05
CA PHE A 13 9.92 -38.35 -59.78
C PHE A 13 10.63 -37.10 -59.22
N PHE A 14 11.32 -36.34 -60.07
CA PHE A 14 11.99 -35.10 -59.67
C PHE A 14 10.99 -33.99 -59.27
N GLU A 15 9.87 -33.88 -59.98
CA GLU A 15 8.79 -32.94 -59.63
C GLU A 15 8.17 -33.26 -58.26
N ILE A 16 7.90 -34.54 -57.99
CA ILE A 16 7.38 -34.98 -56.68
C ILE A 16 8.39 -34.72 -55.56
N PHE A 17 9.67 -35.02 -55.80
CA PHE A 17 10.72 -34.76 -54.82
C PHE A 17 10.85 -33.26 -54.49
N ASN A 18 10.84 -32.39 -55.50
CA ASN A 18 10.88 -30.94 -55.29
C ASN A 18 9.62 -30.41 -54.59
N ALA A 19 8.43 -30.92 -54.93
CA ALA A 19 7.19 -30.55 -54.25
C ALA A 19 7.21 -30.95 -52.77
N LEU A 20 7.68 -32.16 -52.46
CA LEU A 20 7.82 -32.64 -51.08
C LEU A 20 8.89 -31.85 -50.30
N TYR A 21 10.01 -31.54 -50.96
CA TYR A 21 11.08 -30.72 -50.39
C TYR A 21 10.59 -29.30 -50.06
N PHE A 22 9.86 -28.67 -50.97
CA PHE A 22 9.26 -27.35 -50.76
C PHE A 22 8.22 -27.36 -49.63
N TYR A 23 7.38 -28.40 -49.58
CA TYR A 23 6.44 -28.60 -48.47
C TYR A 23 7.17 -28.74 -47.12
N PHE A 24 8.26 -29.51 -47.08
CA PHE A 24 9.04 -29.67 -45.86
C PHE A 24 9.71 -28.37 -45.40
N ILE A 25 10.28 -27.59 -46.32
CA ILE A 25 10.88 -26.28 -46.00
C ILE A 25 9.83 -25.32 -45.46
N THR A 26 8.68 -25.21 -46.10
CA THR A 26 7.62 -24.30 -45.67
C THR A 26 7.08 -24.70 -44.29
N LEU A 27 6.88 -25.99 -44.03
CA LEU A 27 6.48 -26.50 -42.72
C LEU A 27 7.52 -26.19 -41.64
N LEU A 28 8.81 -26.38 -41.94
CA LEU A 28 9.90 -26.06 -41.01
C LEU A 28 9.97 -24.56 -40.72
N ALA A 29 9.79 -23.71 -41.73
CA ALA A 29 9.74 -22.26 -41.58
C ALA A 29 8.55 -21.80 -40.71
N VAL A 30 7.36 -22.38 -40.92
CA VAL A 30 6.16 -22.09 -40.10
C VAL A 30 6.36 -22.53 -38.66
N ASN A 31 6.89 -23.74 -38.43
CA ASN A 31 7.18 -24.21 -37.06
C ASN A 31 8.24 -23.34 -36.37
N LEU A 32 9.29 -22.94 -37.09
CA LEU A 32 10.31 -22.03 -36.57
C LEU A 32 9.70 -20.66 -36.19
N TYR A 33 8.86 -20.10 -37.05
CA TYR A 33 8.15 -18.85 -36.80
C TYR A 33 7.26 -18.95 -35.55
N LEU A 34 6.47 -20.02 -35.41
CA LEU A 34 5.60 -20.24 -34.25
C LEU A 34 6.40 -20.35 -32.94
N ILE A 35 7.53 -21.08 -32.94
CA ILE A 35 8.41 -21.20 -31.76
C ILE A 35 8.97 -19.82 -31.37
N ILE A 36 9.38 -19.00 -32.33
CA ILE A 36 9.89 -17.64 -32.08
C ILE A 36 8.79 -16.78 -31.46
N VAL A 37 7.59 -16.77 -32.02
CA VAL A 37 6.46 -15.97 -31.51
C VAL A 37 6.08 -16.37 -30.08
N GLU A 38 6.03 -17.68 -29.78
CA GLU A 38 5.74 -18.18 -28.42
C GLU A 38 6.83 -17.80 -27.41
N LYS A 39 8.10 -17.81 -27.80
CA LYS A 39 9.20 -17.31 -26.95
C LYS A 39 9.10 -15.82 -26.71
N ILE A 40 8.81 -15.02 -27.74
CA ILE A 40 8.67 -13.55 -27.62
C ILE A 40 7.51 -13.21 -26.68
N LYS A 41 6.35 -13.87 -26.84
CA LYS A 41 5.20 -13.68 -25.92
C LYS A 41 5.57 -14.00 -24.47
N ARG A 42 6.28 -15.13 -24.23
CA ARG A 42 6.75 -15.48 -22.88
C ARG A 42 7.72 -14.44 -22.30
N ILE A 43 8.64 -13.92 -23.11
CA ILE A 43 9.57 -12.87 -22.68
C ILE A 43 8.82 -11.58 -22.32
N TYR A 44 7.90 -11.13 -23.17
CA TYR A 44 7.08 -9.94 -22.89
C TYR A 44 6.24 -10.09 -21.62
N LEU A 45 5.63 -11.25 -21.40
CA LEU A 45 4.81 -11.53 -20.22
C LEU A 45 5.64 -11.51 -18.93
N VAL A 46 6.85 -12.06 -18.95
CA VAL A 46 7.77 -12.03 -17.80
C VAL A 46 8.24 -10.61 -17.50
N ILE A 47 8.57 -9.80 -18.50
CA ILE A 47 8.98 -8.40 -18.32
C ILE A 47 7.84 -7.59 -17.70
N HIS A 48 6.62 -7.72 -18.24
CA HIS A 48 5.46 -6.97 -17.75
C HIS A 48 5.09 -7.35 -16.30
N ARG A 49 5.14 -8.64 -15.96
CA ARG A 49 4.90 -9.12 -14.58
C ARG A 49 5.94 -8.58 -13.59
N ARG A 50 7.22 -8.49 -13.99
CA ARG A 50 8.28 -7.91 -13.15
C ARG A 50 8.09 -6.40 -12.94
N GLN A 51 7.69 -5.67 -13.99
CA GLN A 51 7.38 -4.23 -13.88
C GLN A 51 6.20 -3.98 -12.95
N LEU A 52 5.13 -4.77 -13.06
CA LEU A 52 3.96 -4.72 -12.16
C LEU A 52 4.34 -4.97 -10.70
N LEU A 53 5.17 -5.99 -10.43
CA LEU A 53 5.63 -6.31 -9.08
C LEU A 53 6.51 -5.20 -8.49
N ALA A 54 7.40 -4.60 -9.29
CA ALA A 54 8.24 -3.49 -8.86
C ALA A 54 7.42 -2.25 -8.51
N ALA A 55 6.42 -1.91 -9.33
CA ALA A 55 5.53 -0.78 -9.07
C ALA A 55 4.72 -0.94 -7.77
N LEU A 56 4.22 -2.15 -7.48
CA LEU A 56 3.51 -2.44 -6.24
C LEU A 56 4.40 -2.25 -4.99
N PHE A 57 5.69 -2.61 -5.08
CA PHE A 57 6.63 -2.45 -3.97
C PHE A 57 6.98 -0.97 -3.68
N SER A 58 7.04 -0.13 -4.72
CA SER A 58 7.30 1.31 -4.55
C SER A 58 6.17 2.05 -3.83
N ILE A 59 4.91 1.65 -4.06
CA ILE A 59 3.73 2.27 -3.43
C ILE A 59 3.73 2.04 -1.91
N SER A 60 4.13 0.86 -1.44
CA SER A 60 4.19 0.57 0.01
C SER A 60 5.19 1.44 0.77
N TYR A 61 6.26 1.90 0.12
CA TYR A 61 7.28 2.74 0.77
C TYR A 61 6.77 4.16 1.04
N LEU A 62 5.86 4.67 0.21
CA LEU A 62 5.29 6.02 0.37
C LEU A 62 4.29 6.12 1.54
N ILE A 63 3.79 4.99 2.06
CA ILE A 63 2.80 4.96 3.14
C ILE A 63 3.48 4.93 4.52
N ALA A 64 4.80 4.75 4.59
CA ALA A 64 5.53 4.50 5.84
C ALA A 64 6.12 5.76 6.52
N SER A 65 6.07 6.93 5.88
CA SER A 65 6.69 8.17 6.39
C SER A 65 5.66 9.07 7.09
N GLY A 66 5.18 8.64 8.26
CA GLY A 66 4.33 9.45 9.13
C GLY A 66 5.10 10.04 10.30
N GLY A 67 4.73 11.23 10.75
CA GLY A 67 5.20 11.84 11.99
C GLY A 67 4.66 11.11 13.23
N LYS A 68 5.30 11.40 14.37
CA LYS A 68 4.96 10.81 15.67
C LYS A 68 4.57 11.91 16.64
N ILE A 69 3.45 11.75 17.35
CA ILE A 69 3.04 12.65 18.43
C ILE A 69 3.20 11.89 19.75
N THR A 70 3.84 12.52 20.72
CA THR A 70 3.99 11.98 22.08
C THR A 70 3.65 13.04 23.09
N GLY A 71 3.37 12.63 24.32
CA GLY A 71 3.22 13.57 25.41
C GLY A 71 2.81 12.89 26.70
N ARG A 72 2.72 13.69 27.75
CA ARG A 72 2.26 13.25 29.07
C ARG A 72 1.09 14.09 29.54
N ILE A 73 0.12 13.45 30.18
CA ILE A 73 -1.09 14.08 30.72
C ILE A 73 -1.13 13.93 32.24
N THR A 74 -1.31 15.05 32.93
CA THR A 74 -1.41 15.12 34.41
C THR A 74 -2.66 15.86 34.86
N SER A 75 -3.12 15.61 36.09
CA SER A 75 -4.15 16.42 36.75
C SER A 75 -3.54 17.74 37.26
N MET A 76 -4.31 18.82 37.16
CA MET A 76 -3.96 20.12 37.75
C MET A 76 -4.05 20.11 39.28
N GLU A 77 -4.93 19.30 39.84
CA GLU A 77 -5.25 19.26 41.27
C GLU A 77 -4.28 18.39 42.07
N THR A 78 -3.90 17.23 41.53
CA THR A 78 -3.04 16.26 42.23
C THR A 78 -1.62 16.22 41.68
N GLU A 79 -1.36 16.82 40.52
CA GLU A 79 -0.10 16.70 39.76
C GLU A 79 0.24 15.25 39.35
N GLU A 80 -0.69 14.31 39.55
CA GLU A 80 -0.51 12.90 39.24
C GLU A 80 -0.75 12.61 37.75
N PRO A 81 -0.07 11.59 37.19
CA PRO A 81 -0.35 11.13 35.84
C PRO A 81 -1.78 10.59 35.72
N LEU A 82 -2.43 10.89 34.59
CA LEU A 82 -3.78 10.42 34.31
C LEU A 82 -3.74 9.26 33.31
N PRO A 83 -3.97 8.00 33.75
CA PRO A 83 -4.10 6.87 32.84
C PRO A 83 -5.49 6.82 32.19
N GLY A 84 -5.55 6.35 30.95
CA GLY A 84 -6.82 6.16 30.23
C GLY A 84 -7.47 7.45 29.69
N VAL A 85 -6.73 8.55 29.61
CA VAL A 85 -7.16 9.78 28.92
C VAL A 85 -7.16 9.52 27.42
N ASN A 86 -8.26 9.83 26.75
CA ASN A 86 -8.35 9.72 25.30
C ASN A 86 -7.79 10.96 24.64
N VAL A 87 -6.73 10.80 23.85
CA VAL A 87 -6.12 11.86 23.04
C VAL A 87 -6.50 11.63 21.58
N PHE A 88 -7.16 12.60 20.97
CA PHE A 88 -7.65 12.55 19.60
C PHE A 88 -7.04 13.67 18.76
N VAL A 89 -6.73 13.35 17.51
CA VAL A 89 -6.38 14.29 16.45
C VAL A 89 -7.63 14.50 15.59
N GLU A 90 -8.24 15.68 15.66
CA GLU A 90 -9.61 15.91 15.16
C GLU A 90 -9.73 15.68 13.65
N GLU A 91 -8.75 16.12 12.86
CA GLU A 91 -8.84 16.14 11.40
C GLU A 91 -8.61 14.77 10.76
N VAL A 92 -7.81 13.90 11.39
CA VAL A 92 -7.45 12.57 10.87
C VAL A 92 -8.15 11.43 11.60
N SER A 93 -8.94 11.75 12.64
CA SER A 93 -9.66 10.75 13.46
C SER A 93 -8.74 9.66 14.03
N LEU A 94 -7.47 9.99 14.26
CA LEU A 94 -6.50 9.15 14.96
C LEU A 94 -6.52 9.50 16.44
N GLY A 95 -6.22 8.53 17.30
CA GLY A 95 -6.12 8.77 18.73
C GLY A 95 -5.40 7.67 19.47
N ALA A 96 -5.04 7.95 20.71
CA ALA A 96 -4.42 7.02 21.63
C ALA A 96 -4.91 7.29 23.06
N ALA A 97 -4.94 6.25 23.89
CA ALA A 97 -5.16 6.40 25.32
C ALA A 97 -3.81 6.55 26.05
N THR A 98 -3.80 7.29 27.15
CA THR A 98 -2.61 7.37 28.01
C THR A 98 -2.38 6.09 28.82
N ASP A 99 -1.11 5.77 29.08
CA ASP A 99 -0.69 4.64 29.89
C ASP A 99 -0.69 4.95 31.41
N VAL A 100 -0.16 4.03 32.22
CA VAL A 100 -0.05 4.17 33.69
C VAL A 100 0.78 5.36 34.16
N ASN A 101 1.69 5.86 33.31
CA ASN A 101 2.52 7.04 33.57
C ASN A 101 1.90 8.32 33.00
N GLY A 102 0.70 8.23 32.43
CA GLY A 102 0.01 9.32 31.76
C GLY A 102 0.58 9.62 30.38
N GLU A 103 1.42 8.75 29.81
CA GLU A 103 2.06 8.96 28.52
C GLU A 103 1.21 8.43 27.38
N TYR A 104 1.20 9.14 26.25
CA TYR A 104 0.50 8.70 25.04
C TYR A 104 1.44 8.76 23.82
N VAL A 105 1.15 7.90 22.83
CA VAL A 105 1.87 7.87 21.56
C VAL A 105 0.89 7.69 20.42
N ILE A 106 0.88 8.63 19.48
CA ILE A 106 0.13 8.55 18.22
C ILE A 106 1.15 8.43 17.09
N LEU A 107 1.06 7.32 16.36
CA LEU A 107 1.97 7.00 15.25
C LEU A 107 1.30 7.26 13.90
N ASN A 108 2.12 7.41 12.87
CA ASN A 108 1.69 7.51 11.47
C ASN A 108 0.78 8.72 11.21
N VAL A 109 1.09 9.86 11.81
CA VAL A 109 0.36 11.11 11.57
C VAL A 109 1.02 11.81 10.38
N SER A 110 0.28 12.00 9.29
CA SER A 110 0.79 12.75 8.14
C SER A 110 1.32 14.12 8.56
N PRO A 111 2.38 14.65 7.92
CA PRO A 111 2.87 15.99 8.23
C PRO A 111 1.79 17.04 7.91
N GLY A 112 1.59 17.98 8.83
CA GLY A 112 0.50 18.95 8.75
C GLY A 112 0.32 19.73 10.05
N SER A 113 -0.71 20.57 10.08
CA SER A 113 -1.14 21.30 11.27
C SER A 113 -2.46 20.70 11.75
N TYR A 114 -2.52 20.33 13.02
CA TYR A 114 -3.65 19.58 13.58
C TYR A 114 -4.15 20.14 14.91
N THR A 115 -5.38 19.79 15.23
CA THR A 115 -6.00 20.04 16.53
C THR A 115 -5.95 18.77 17.35
N LEU A 116 -5.28 18.85 18.51
CA LEU A 116 -5.27 17.78 19.50
C LEU A 116 -6.29 18.06 20.59
N ARG A 117 -7.06 17.04 20.93
CA ARG A 117 -8.09 17.07 21.97
C ARG A 117 -7.84 15.96 22.98
N ALA A 118 -7.79 16.31 24.25
CA ALA A 118 -7.68 15.37 25.36
C ALA A 118 -9.01 15.34 26.13
N GLU A 119 -9.58 14.14 26.27
CA GLU A 119 -10.85 13.89 26.93
C GLU A 119 -10.71 12.82 28.00
N TYR A 120 -11.22 13.11 29.19
CA TYR A 120 -11.27 12.16 30.30
C TYR A 120 -12.52 12.37 31.14
N ILE A 121 -13.10 11.27 31.64
CA ILE A 121 -14.38 11.33 32.35
C ILE A 121 -14.19 12.07 33.67
N GLY A 122 -14.99 13.11 33.89
CA GLY A 122 -14.90 13.96 35.09
C GLY A 122 -13.82 15.04 35.01
N TYR A 123 -13.23 15.27 33.83
CA TYR A 123 -12.28 16.35 33.56
C TYR A 123 -12.77 17.22 32.41
N ALA A 124 -12.39 18.49 32.43
CA ALA A 124 -12.63 19.42 31.34
C ALA A 124 -11.89 18.96 30.08
N THR A 125 -12.55 19.05 28.93
CA THR A 125 -11.91 18.76 27.64
C THR A 125 -10.90 19.85 27.30
N TYR A 126 -9.65 19.47 27.03
CA TYR A 126 -8.60 20.40 26.61
C TYR A 126 -8.33 20.28 25.11
N ARG A 127 -8.11 21.41 24.43
CA ARG A 127 -7.81 21.46 22.99
C ARG A 127 -6.59 22.34 22.73
N VAL A 128 -5.69 21.85 21.88
CA VAL A 128 -4.55 22.62 21.34
C VAL A 128 -4.70 22.66 19.83
N GLU A 129 -4.86 23.86 19.30
CA GLU A 129 -4.94 24.12 17.88
C GLU A 129 -3.55 24.32 17.28
N SER A 130 -3.43 24.09 15.97
CA SER A 130 -2.24 24.38 15.18
C SER A 130 -0.96 23.66 15.63
N LEU A 131 -1.06 22.42 16.10
CA LEU A 131 0.14 21.62 16.36
C LEU A 131 0.79 21.20 15.05
N GLN A 132 2.01 21.67 14.81
CA GLN A 132 2.79 21.31 13.64
C GLN A 132 3.43 19.92 13.81
N VAL A 133 3.08 19.00 12.93
CA VAL A 133 3.68 17.66 12.82
C VAL A 133 4.54 17.61 11.56
N ASN A 134 5.78 17.16 11.72
CA ASN A 134 6.73 17.00 10.63
C ASN A 134 7.03 15.51 10.39
N THR A 135 7.37 15.17 9.14
CA THR A 135 7.75 13.82 8.75
C THR A 135 9.00 13.37 9.51
N ASP A 136 9.03 12.12 9.95
CA ASP A 136 10.16 11.49 10.65
C ASP A 136 10.59 12.19 11.96
N MET A 137 9.78 13.12 12.46
CA MET A 137 10.01 13.80 13.73
C MET A 137 9.00 13.36 14.79
N THR A 138 9.45 13.39 16.03
CA THR A 138 8.57 13.24 17.20
C THR A 138 8.20 14.63 17.71
N THR A 139 6.94 15.01 17.50
CA THR A 139 6.36 16.20 18.14
C THR A 139 5.90 15.83 19.54
N ARG A 140 6.37 16.56 20.56
CA ARG A 140 5.95 16.36 21.94
C ARG A 140 4.98 17.45 22.38
N GLN A 141 3.83 17.06 22.92
CA GLN A 141 2.81 17.96 23.46
C GLN A 141 2.29 17.41 24.78
N ASP A 142 2.63 18.05 25.90
CA ASP A 142 2.13 17.65 27.21
C ASP A 142 0.82 18.41 27.51
N PHE A 143 -0.05 17.82 28.34
CA PHE A 143 -1.35 18.39 28.73
C PHE A 143 -1.54 18.36 30.24
N ILE A 144 -2.24 19.37 30.75
CA ILE A 144 -2.68 19.41 32.14
C ILE A 144 -4.20 19.54 32.11
N LEU A 145 -4.90 18.55 32.68
CA LEU A 145 -6.36 18.53 32.73
C LEU A 145 -6.86 19.02 34.09
N THR A 146 -7.94 19.80 34.06
CA THR A 146 -8.63 20.29 35.27
C THR A 146 -9.88 19.45 35.49
N GLN A 147 -10.13 19.04 36.74
CA GLN A 147 -11.31 18.25 37.08
C GLN A 147 -12.59 19.08 36.91
N GLU A 148 -13.58 18.54 36.20
CA GLU A 148 -14.88 19.18 36.01
C GLU A 148 -15.98 18.23 36.50
N ALA A 149 -16.68 18.64 37.56
CA ALA A 149 -17.78 17.85 38.10
C ALA A 149 -18.91 17.77 37.06
N ILE A 150 -19.21 16.55 36.61
CA ILE A 150 -20.33 16.30 35.71
C ILE A 150 -21.63 16.72 36.41
N LYS A 151 -22.20 17.88 36.04
CA LYS A 151 -23.55 18.26 36.46
C LYS A 151 -24.54 17.33 35.76
N GLY A 152 -24.89 16.24 36.43
CA GLY A 152 -25.92 15.32 35.97
C GLY A 152 -27.22 16.06 35.71
N LYS A 153 -27.70 16.03 34.46
CA LYS A 153 -29.04 16.52 34.13
C LYS A 153 -30.03 15.55 34.73
N VAL A 154 -30.71 15.97 35.81
CA VAL A 154 -31.79 15.17 36.42
C VAL A 154 -32.88 15.00 35.37
N VAL A 155 -33.10 13.77 34.92
CA VAL A 155 -34.25 13.44 34.08
C VAL A 155 -35.40 13.16 35.03
N THR A 156 -36.25 14.16 35.25
CA THR A 156 -37.52 13.96 35.95
C THR A 156 -38.44 13.19 35.01
N VAL A 157 -38.74 11.94 35.33
CA VAL A 157 -39.86 11.22 34.72
C VAL A 157 -41.12 11.87 35.29
N VAL A 158 -41.88 12.55 34.42
CA VAL A 158 -43.23 13.08 34.73
C VAL A 158 -44.26 12.04 34.31
#